data_AF-A0A9E2NRH6-F1
#
_entry.id   AF-A0A9E2NRH6-F1
#
_cell.length_a   1.000
_cell.length_b   1.000
_cell.length_c   1.000
_cell.angle_alpha   90.00
_cell.angle_beta   90.00
_cell.angle_gamma   90.00
#
_symmetry.space_group_name_H-M   'P 1'
#
loop_
_entity.id
_entity.type
_entity.pdbx_description
1 polymer ?
#
loop_
_entity_poly.entity_id
_entity_poly.type
_entity_poly.pdbx_seq_one_letter_code
_entity_poly.pdbx_strand_id
1 'polypeptide(L)'
;MPHHLALSFTCLIAALSLGGCSIEEVDSQERTLDEDELYSFSLNSQSALEEQFMQDCLQCVQGDLSTIQSLIQRFEASYRDPNFSEPLVLQRFNPNHLFESCAQKALQEGDKSVFDASITRPGRAARIAQRFYSAGNINDGAFWLQRVVNLQGEKDGLTTAGRIFVGHRETLAIGARLLEQAARLGSTEAAQILLGLTNPSSSYYQALHP
;
A
#
# COMPACT_ATOMS: atom_id res chain seq x y z
N MET A 1 -62.58 -37.36 -36.73
CA MET A 1 -62.25 -38.52 -37.61
C MET A 1 -62.44 -38.04 -39.04
N PRO A 2 -61.50 -38.24 -40.00
CA PRO A 2 -60.21 -38.98 -40.01
C PRO A 2 -58.99 -38.03 -39.84
N HIS A 3 -57.82 -38.39 -39.29
CA HIS A 3 -56.77 -39.36 -39.69
C HIS A 3 -56.04 -38.95 -40.99
N HIS A 4 -54.71 -38.86 -41.15
CA HIS A 4 -53.53 -39.24 -40.36
C HIS A 4 -52.23 -38.72 -41.07
N LEU A 5 -51.13 -38.62 -40.30
CA LEU A 5 -49.68 -38.73 -40.66
C LEU A 5 -49.02 -37.58 -41.45
N ALA A 6 -47.77 -37.17 -41.23
CA ALA A 6 -46.75 -37.40 -40.20
C ALA A 6 -45.54 -36.52 -40.55
N LEU A 7 -44.85 -35.93 -39.58
CA LEU A 7 -43.46 -36.27 -39.25
C LEU A 7 -42.91 -35.33 -38.17
N SER A 8 -42.53 -35.96 -37.08
CA SER A 8 -41.64 -35.53 -36.01
C SER A 8 -40.27 -35.03 -36.48
N PHE A 9 -39.73 -34.00 -35.80
CA PHE A 9 -38.37 -34.07 -35.24
C PHE A 9 -38.23 -33.11 -34.05
N THR A 10 -38.08 -33.71 -32.87
CA THR A 10 -37.66 -33.14 -31.60
C THR A 10 -36.17 -32.78 -31.60
N CYS A 11 -35.81 -31.63 -31.01
CA CYS A 11 -34.66 -31.44 -30.10
C CYS A 11 -34.75 -30.03 -29.52
N LEU A 12 -35.14 -29.88 -28.25
CA LEU A 12 -34.23 -29.54 -27.15
C LEU A 12 -33.28 -28.36 -27.49
N ILE A 13 -33.52 -27.21 -26.85
CA ILE A 13 -32.63 -26.69 -25.79
C ILE A 13 -33.46 -25.73 -24.92
N ALA A 14 -33.42 -26.04 -23.64
CA ALA A 14 -34.05 -25.35 -22.55
C ALA A 14 -33.15 -24.21 -22.02
N ALA A 15 -33.79 -23.35 -21.22
CA ALA A 15 -33.21 -22.59 -20.12
C ALA A 15 -32.22 -21.44 -20.47
N LEU A 16 -32.80 -20.26 -20.68
CA LEU A 16 -32.21 -19.02 -20.16
C LEU A 16 -33.21 -18.43 -19.14
N SER A 17 -33.37 -19.14 -18.03
CA SER A 17 -33.88 -18.55 -16.80
C SER A 17 -32.83 -17.57 -16.29
N LEU A 18 -33.24 -16.31 -16.19
CA LEU A 18 -32.53 -15.17 -15.60
C LEU A 18 -31.85 -15.58 -14.30
N GLY A 19 -30.55 -15.85 -14.37
CA GLY A 19 -29.69 -15.91 -13.19
C GLY A 19 -29.58 -14.49 -12.64
N GLY A 20 -30.25 -14.23 -11.53
CA GLY A 20 -29.90 -13.10 -10.68
C GLY A 20 -28.42 -13.22 -10.35
N CYS A 21 -27.65 -12.17 -10.63
CA CYS A 21 -26.32 -12.03 -10.08
C CYS A 21 -26.46 -12.04 -8.56
N SER A 22 -26.19 -13.20 -7.95
CA SER A 22 -25.84 -13.24 -6.54
C SER A 22 -24.63 -12.33 -6.42
N ILE A 23 -24.82 -11.19 -5.76
CA ILE A 23 -23.72 -10.53 -5.07
C ILE A 23 -23.26 -11.60 -4.10
N GLU A 24 -22.13 -12.24 -4.40
CA GLU A 24 -21.39 -12.96 -3.37
C GLU A 24 -21.12 -11.91 -2.29
N GLU A 25 -21.84 -12.04 -1.18
CA GLU A 25 -21.47 -11.39 0.07
C GLU A 25 -20.00 -11.76 0.27
N VAL A 26 -19.13 -10.76 0.17
CA VAL A 26 -17.74 -10.89 0.57
C VAL A 26 -17.82 -11.13 2.07
N ASP A 27 -17.82 -12.40 2.46
CA ASP A 27 -17.79 -12.83 3.84
C ASP A 27 -16.74 -11.98 4.55
N SER A 28 -17.20 -11.26 5.57
CA SER A 28 -16.37 -10.71 6.64
C SER A 28 -15.78 -11.87 7.44
N GLN A 29 -15.03 -12.72 6.76
CA GLN A 29 -14.28 -13.81 7.34
C GLN A 29 -13.20 -13.14 8.19
N GLU A 30 -13.29 -13.34 9.51
CA GLU A 30 -12.20 -13.08 10.44
C GLU A 30 -10.91 -13.61 9.78
N ARG A 31 -10.05 -12.70 9.30
CA ARG A 31 -8.69 -13.06 8.89
C ARG A 31 -7.92 -13.32 10.16
N THR A 32 -8.14 -14.49 10.73
CA THR A 32 -7.23 -15.06 11.71
C THR A 32 -5.95 -15.35 10.93
N LEU A 33 -4.87 -14.65 11.27
CA LEU A 33 -3.55 -15.02 10.77
C LEU A 33 -3.28 -16.44 11.26
N ASP A 34 -3.04 -17.38 10.35
CA ASP A 34 -2.71 -18.75 10.72
C ASP A 34 -1.36 -18.77 11.47
N GLU A 35 -1.18 -19.72 12.40
CA GLU A 35 0.03 -19.83 13.23
C GLU A 35 1.33 -19.90 12.40
N ASP A 36 1.25 -20.48 11.20
CA ASP A 36 2.36 -20.55 10.24
C ASP A 36 2.77 -19.17 9.70
N GLU A 37 1.79 -18.29 9.45
CA GLU A 37 2.04 -16.92 8.99
C GLU A 37 2.69 -16.10 10.13
N LEU A 38 2.19 -16.30 11.34
CA LEU A 38 2.70 -15.71 12.58
C LEU A 38 4.18 -16.06 12.85
N TYR A 39 4.52 -17.35 12.69
CA TYR A 39 5.88 -17.85 12.85
C TYR A 39 6.83 -17.30 11.76
N SER A 40 6.33 -17.16 10.52
CA SER A 40 7.11 -16.62 9.41
C SER A 40 7.47 -15.13 9.60
N PHE A 41 6.62 -14.34 10.27
CA PHE A 41 6.92 -12.94 10.59
C PHE A 41 8.04 -12.82 11.62
N SER A 42 8.03 -13.67 12.67
CA SER A 42 9.04 -13.65 13.73
C SER A 42 10.45 -13.93 13.22
N LEU A 43 10.61 -14.87 12.28
CA LEU A 43 11.90 -15.27 11.71
C LEU A 43 12.58 -14.17 10.85
N ASN A 44 11.81 -13.17 10.42
CA ASN A 44 12.28 -12.10 9.53
C ASN A 44 12.50 -10.76 10.25
N SER A 45 12.29 -10.70 11.58
CA SER A 45 12.62 -9.52 12.38
C SER A 45 14.13 -9.26 12.34
N GLN A 46 14.53 -7.99 12.21
CA GLN A 46 15.95 -7.62 12.20
C GLN A 46 16.39 -6.90 13.48
N SER A 47 15.44 -6.65 14.40
CA SER A 47 15.73 -6.05 15.70
C SER A 47 14.70 -6.43 16.76
N ALA A 48 15.10 -6.30 18.03
CA ALA A 48 14.21 -6.52 19.17
C ALA A 48 13.01 -5.55 19.18
N LEU A 49 13.18 -4.33 18.65
CA LEU A 49 12.09 -3.38 18.51
C LEU A 49 11.05 -3.86 17.49
N GLU A 50 11.52 -4.34 16.33
CA GLU A 50 10.65 -4.90 15.29
C GLU A 50 9.90 -6.13 15.81
N GLU A 51 10.60 -7.05 16.47
CA GLU A 51 10.01 -8.26 17.07
C GLU A 51 8.93 -7.93 18.11
N GLN A 52 9.23 -7.07 19.09
CA GLN A 52 8.26 -6.69 20.11
C GLN A 52 7.05 -5.98 19.50
N PHE A 53 7.26 -5.10 18.53
CA PHE A 53 6.17 -4.42 17.85
C PHE A 53 5.25 -5.38 17.12
N MET A 54 5.83 -6.37 16.42
CA MET A 54 5.05 -7.41 15.74
C MET A 54 4.28 -8.27 16.74
N GLN A 55 4.89 -8.69 17.86
CA GLN A 55 4.19 -9.43 18.92
C GLN A 55 2.99 -8.64 19.49
N ASP A 56 3.18 -7.34 19.77
CA ASP A 56 2.10 -6.47 20.25
C ASP A 56 0.98 -6.33 19.19
N CYS A 57 1.32 -6.25 17.89
CA CYS A 57 0.33 -6.24 16.81
C CYS A 57 -0.45 -7.55 16.73
N LEU A 58 0.21 -8.69 16.95
CA LEU A 58 -0.42 -10.01 16.93
C LEU A 58 -1.40 -10.18 18.09
N GLN A 59 -1.04 -9.71 19.29
CA GLN A 59 -1.96 -9.66 20.43
C GLN A 59 -3.20 -8.82 20.11
N CYS A 60 -3.01 -7.67 19.47
CA CYS A 60 -4.12 -6.84 18.97
C CYS A 60 -5.01 -7.58 17.97
N VAL A 61 -4.42 -8.29 17.00
CA VAL A 61 -5.18 -9.12 16.03
C VAL A 61 -5.99 -10.22 16.74
N GLN A 62 -5.48 -10.76 17.85
CA GLN A 62 -6.17 -11.74 18.70
C GLN A 62 -7.23 -11.12 19.63
N GLY A 63 -7.39 -9.79 19.63
CA GLY A 63 -8.40 -9.06 20.38
C GLY A 63 -7.90 -8.36 21.66
N ASP A 64 -6.61 -8.43 22.00
CA ASP A 64 -6.04 -7.66 23.10
C ASP A 64 -5.67 -6.24 22.65
N LEU A 65 -6.56 -5.29 22.93
CA LEU A 65 -6.40 -3.88 22.54
C LEU A 65 -5.61 -3.05 23.57
N SER A 66 -5.08 -3.66 24.63
CA SER A 66 -4.42 -2.93 25.73
C SER A 66 -3.17 -2.16 25.30
N THR A 67 -2.53 -2.56 24.20
CA THR A 67 -1.26 -1.99 23.71
C THR A 67 -1.42 -0.98 22.56
N ILE A 68 -2.65 -0.71 22.09
CA ILE A 68 -2.93 0.13 20.90
C ILE A 68 -2.23 1.47 20.93
N GLN A 69 -2.31 2.19 22.06
CA GLN A 69 -1.71 3.53 22.16
C GLN A 69 -0.18 3.47 22.05
N SER A 70 0.45 2.45 22.63
CA SER A 70 1.90 2.22 22.52
C SER A 70 2.30 1.81 21.09
N LEU A 71 1.49 0.96 20.43
CA LEU A 71 1.67 0.59 19.02
C LEU A 71 1.67 1.82 18.12
N ILE A 72 0.63 2.65 18.21
CA ILE A 72 0.51 3.88 17.42
C ILE A 72 1.70 4.80 17.66
N GLN A 73 2.07 5.04 18.92
CA GLN A 73 3.19 5.93 19.25
C GLN A 73 4.51 5.45 18.64
N ARG A 74 4.85 4.16 18.78
CA ARG A 74 6.08 3.60 18.21
C ARG A 74 6.06 3.63 16.68
N PHE A 75 4.93 3.25 16.07
CA PHE A 75 4.76 3.25 14.62
C PHE A 75 4.90 4.66 14.04
N GLU A 76 4.32 5.68 14.69
CA GLU A 76 4.47 7.06 14.24
C GLU A 76 5.88 7.61 14.47
N ALA A 77 6.48 7.31 15.62
CA ALA A 77 7.84 7.75 15.93
C ALA A 77 8.84 7.22 14.89
N SER A 78 8.73 5.97 14.46
CA SER A 78 9.69 5.37 13.53
C SER A 78 9.79 6.08 12.17
N TYR A 79 8.73 6.75 11.69
CA TYR A 79 8.80 7.53 10.44
C TYR A 79 8.76 9.05 10.63
N ARG A 80 8.43 9.57 11.81
CA ARG A 80 8.35 11.02 12.06
C ARG A 80 9.54 11.59 12.83
N ASP A 81 10.10 10.83 13.77
CA ASP A 81 11.20 11.31 14.60
C ASP A 81 12.54 11.06 13.89
N PRO A 82 13.29 12.12 13.52
CA PRO A 82 14.60 11.96 12.89
C PRO A 82 15.65 11.32 13.82
N ASN A 83 15.43 11.34 15.14
CA ASN A 83 16.32 10.77 16.14
C ASN A 83 15.88 9.39 16.63
N PHE A 84 14.84 8.81 16.02
CA PHE A 84 14.41 7.46 16.36
C PHE A 84 15.55 6.48 16.08
N SER A 85 15.85 5.59 17.03
CA SER A 85 17.03 4.73 16.98
C SER A 85 17.09 3.84 15.74
N GLU A 86 15.91 3.42 15.25
CA GLU A 86 15.77 2.54 14.10
C GLU A 86 14.75 3.13 13.11
N PRO A 87 15.15 4.12 12.31
CA PRO A 87 14.22 4.83 11.44
C PRO A 87 13.59 3.89 10.42
N LEU A 88 12.28 4.04 10.22
CA LEU A 88 11.46 3.26 9.29
C LEU A 88 11.38 1.75 9.54
N VAL A 89 11.96 1.23 10.63
CA VAL A 89 11.95 -0.22 10.88
C VAL A 89 10.53 -0.78 10.90
N LEU A 90 9.58 -0.04 11.49
CA LEU A 90 8.17 -0.45 11.58
C LEU A 90 7.37 -0.19 10.30
N GLN A 91 7.97 0.46 9.30
CA GLN A 91 7.38 0.67 7.98
C GLN A 91 7.81 -0.41 6.99
N ARG A 92 8.68 -1.34 7.36
CA ARG A 92 8.94 -2.52 6.54
C ARG A 92 7.67 -3.31 6.30
N PHE A 93 7.65 -4.09 5.23
CA PHE A 93 6.46 -4.81 4.79
C PHE A 93 5.77 -5.59 5.93
N ASN A 94 6.52 -6.44 6.63
CA ASN A 94 6.00 -7.30 7.70
C ASN A 94 5.40 -6.52 8.89
N PRO A 95 6.15 -5.65 9.60
CA PRO A 95 5.58 -4.92 10.73
C PRO A 95 4.44 -4.00 10.30
N ASN A 96 4.52 -3.36 9.13
CA ASN A 96 3.44 -2.53 8.64
C ASN A 96 2.18 -3.35 8.32
N HIS A 97 2.33 -4.54 7.75
CA HIS A 97 1.21 -5.42 7.43
C HIS A 97 0.47 -5.85 8.71
N LEU A 98 1.21 -6.27 9.74
CA LEU A 98 0.61 -6.63 11.04
C LEU A 98 -0.06 -5.45 11.73
N PHE A 99 0.52 -4.24 11.63
CA PHE A 99 -0.11 -3.02 12.12
C PHE A 99 -1.45 -2.74 11.42
N GLU A 100 -1.53 -2.97 10.11
CA GLU A 100 -2.78 -2.82 9.33
C GLU A 100 -3.81 -3.90 9.67
N SER A 101 -3.38 -5.14 9.93
CA SER A 101 -4.28 -6.20 10.43
C SER A 101 -4.82 -5.86 11.82
N CYS A 102 -3.98 -5.34 12.73
CA CYS A 102 -4.43 -4.79 14.00
C CYS A 102 -5.42 -3.63 13.81
N ALA A 103 -5.20 -2.76 12.81
CA ALA A 103 -6.14 -1.68 12.51
C ALA A 103 -7.53 -2.18 12.12
N GLN A 104 -7.59 -3.27 11.33
CA GLN A 104 -8.86 -3.91 10.96
C GLN A 104 -9.55 -4.52 12.17
N LYS A 105 -8.81 -5.24 13.02
CA LYS A 105 -9.37 -5.84 14.23
C LYS A 105 -9.86 -4.79 15.23
N ALA A 106 -9.04 -3.78 15.54
CA ALA A 106 -9.42 -2.68 16.43
C ALA A 106 -10.69 -1.96 15.93
N LEU A 107 -10.81 -1.75 14.61
CA LEU A 107 -11.98 -1.13 14.02
C LEU A 107 -13.25 -1.97 14.21
N GLN A 108 -13.16 -3.30 14.10
CA GLN A 108 -14.28 -4.22 14.37
C GLN A 108 -14.74 -4.15 15.83
N GLU A 109 -13.80 -3.95 16.75
CA GLU A 109 -14.06 -3.76 18.19
C GLU A 109 -14.47 -2.32 18.55
N GLY A 110 -14.61 -1.43 17.55
CA GLY A 110 -15.07 -0.05 17.73
C GLY A 110 -13.98 0.98 18.01
N ASP A 111 -12.69 0.61 17.97
CA ASP A 111 -11.56 1.52 18.10
C ASP A 111 -10.92 1.83 16.72
N LYS A 112 -11.13 3.06 16.24
CA LYS A 112 -10.58 3.52 14.96
C LYS A 112 -9.15 4.08 15.04
N SER A 113 -8.54 4.17 16.21
CA SER A 113 -7.29 4.93 16.41
C SER A 113 -6.11 4.38 15.61
N VAL A 114 -5.99 3.07 15.49
CA VAL A 114 -4.93 2.41 14.69
C VAL A 114 -5.15 2.65 13.20
N PHE A 115 -6.42 2.60 12.75
CA PHE A 115 -6.78 2.95 11.37
C PHE A 115 -6.45 4.41 11.06
N ASP A 116 -6.80 5.33 11.95
CA ASP A 116 -6.50 6.77 11.81
C ASP A 116 -4.97 7.06 11.81
N ALA A 117 -4.18 6.20 12.46
CA ALA A 117 -2.70 6.28 12.46
C ALA A 117 -2.04 5.67 11.21
N SER A 118 -2.78 4.88 10.43
CA SER A 118 -2.27 4.22 9.22
C SER A 118 -1.89 5.25 8.14
N ILE A 119 -0.90 4.91 7.31
CA ILE A 119 -0.35 5.86 6.33
C ILE A 119 -1.22 5.89 5.07
N THR A 120 -2.21 6.78 5.09
CA THR A 120 -3.18 7.00 4.00
C THR A 120 -2.86 8.22 3.13
N ARG A 121 -1.85 9.02 3.51
CA ARG A 121 -1.44 10.23 2.76
C ARG A 121 -0.39 9.87 1.69
N PRO A 122 -0.66 10.06 0.40
CA PRO A 122 0.25 9.68 -0.68
C PRO A 122 1.64 10.32 -0.57
N GLY A 123 1.72 11.61 -0.24
CA GLY A 123 3.00 12.29 -0.04
C GLY A 123 3.81 11.79 1.17
N ARG A 124 3.17 11.12 2.13
CA ARG A 124 3.88 10.45 3.25
C ARG A 124 4.39 9.09 2.81
N ALA A 125 3.55 8.28 2.17
CA ALA A 125 3.94 7.01 1.58
C ALA A 125 5.10 7.17 0.58
N ALA A 126 5.06 8.19 -0.28
CA ALA A 126 6.13 8.50 -1.23
C ALA A 126 7.46 8.88 -0.56
N ARG A 127 7.43 9.61 0.56
CA ARG A 127 8.64 9.91 1.34
C ARG A 127 9.24 8.67 2.00
N ILE A 128 8.40 7.76 2.49
CA ILE A 128 8.86 6.49 3.05
C ILE A 128 9.46 5.61 1.95
N ALA A 129 8.80 5.50 0.80
CA ALA A 129 9.33 4.81 -0.38
C ALA A 129 10.70 5.37 -0.78
N GLN A 130 10.80 6.69 -0.91
CA GLN A 130 12.04 7.40 -1.27
C GLN A 130 13.18 7.07 -0.31
N ARG A 131 12.91 7.08 1.01
CA ARG A 131 13.91 6.75 2.02
C ARG A 131 14.38 5.30 1.90
N PHE A 132 13.48 4.34 1.70
CA PHE A 132 13.86 2.94 1.47
C PHE A 132 14.72 2.77 0.21
N TYR A 133 14.35 3.40 -0.91
CA TYR A 133 15.16 3.40 -2.12
C TYR A 133 16.54 4.02 -1.91
N SER A 134 16.63 5.15 -1.18
CA SER A 134 17.93 5.78 -0.86
C SER A 134 18.83 4.89 0.00
N ALA A 135 18.24 4.05 0.84
CA ALA A 135 18.95 3.06 1.67
C ALA A 135 19.23 1.73 0.94
N GLY A 136 18.89 1.61 -0.35
CA GLY A 136 19.06 0.39 -1.13
C GLY A 136 18.07 -0.73 -0.82
N ASN A 137 17.04 -0.46 -0.02
CA ASN A 137 16.06 -1.47 0.38
C ASN A 137 14.86 -1.47 -0.58
N ILE A 138 15.06 -2.10 -1.74
CA ILE A 138 14.19 -1.97 -2.92
C ILE A 138 12.78 -2.54 -2.70
N ASN A 139 12.66 -3.66 -1.97
CA ASN A 139 11.37 -4.34 -1.78
C ASN A 139 10.41 -3.47 -0.94
N ASP A 140 10.90 -2.95 0.19
CA ASP A 140 10.12 -2.03 1.02
C ASP A 140 9.83 -0.73 0.28
N GLY A 141 10.80 -0.21 -0.50
CA GLY A 141 10.59 0.95 -1.36
C GLY A 141 9.47 0.75 -2.38
N ALA A 142 9.44 -0.40 -3.06
CA ALA A 142 8.42 -0.75 -4.03
C ALA A 142 7.05 -0.94 -3.38
N PHE A 143 6.98 -1.58 -2.22
CA PHE A 143 5.75 -1.71 -1.43
C PHE A 143 5.10 -0.34 -1.16
N TRP A 144 5.87 0.62 -0.66
CA TRP A 144 5.36 1.96 -0.39
C TRP A 144 5.05 2.76 -1.65
N LEU A 145 5.81 2.59 -2.72
CA LEU A 145 5.51 3.23 -4.00
C LEU A 145 4.18 2.71 -4.57
N GLN A 146 3.94 1.40 -4.49
CA GLN A 146 2.66 0.80 -4.91
C GLN A 146 1.50 1.38 -4.09
N ARG A 147 1.69 1.61 -2.78
CA ARG A 147 0.68 2.29 -1.96
C ARG A 147 0.36 3.70 -2.46
N VAL A 148 1.34 4.48 -2.90
CA VAL A 148 1.09 5.80 -3.51
C VAL A 148 0.20 5.68 -4.74
N VAL A 149 0.52 4.72 -5.62
CA VAL A 149 -0.28 4.44 -6.82
C VAL A 149 -1.69 3.98 -6.46
N ASN A 150 -1.86 3.11 -5.48
CA ASN A 150 -3.18 2.64 -5.05
C ASN A 150 -4.05 3.78 -4.49
N LEU A 151 -3.44 4.78 -3.85
CA LEU A 151 -4.17 5.92 -3.26
C LEU A 151 -4.56 7.01 -4.26
N GLN A 152 -3.83 7.15 -5.38
CA GLN A 152 -4.04 8.27 -6.33
C GLN A 152 -4.26 7.84 -7.78
N GLY A 153 -4.14 6.55 -8.08
CA GLY A 153 -3.98 6.06 -9.44
C GLY A 153 -2.55 6.26 -9.96
N GLU A 154 -2.24 5.57 -11.05
CA GLU A 154 -0.87 5.50 -11.59
C GLU A 154 -0.32 6.87 -12.00
N LYS A 155 -1.06 7.63 -12.81
CA LYS A 155 -0.61 8.95 -13.31
C LYS A 155 -0.28 9.93 -12.17
N ASP A 156 -1.22 10.14 -11.24
CA ASP A 156 -1.06 11.15 -10.18
C ASP A 156 -0.15 10.63 -9.04
N GLY A 157 -0.18 9.32 -8.78
CA GLY A 157 0.71 8.68 -7.82
C GLY A 157 2.18 8.73 -8.25
N LEU A 158 2.47 8.40 -9.52
CA LEU A 158 3.82 8.51 -10.08
C LEU A 158 4.29 9.97 -10.16
N THR A 159 3.39 10.92 -10.46
CA THR A 159 3.71 12.36 -10.40
C THR A 159 4.13 12.77 -8.99
N THR A 160 3.33 12.39 -7.98
CA THR A 160 3.60 12.70 -6.56
C THR A 160 4.90 12.07 -6.07
N ALA A 161 5.12 10.78 -6.35
CA ALA A 161 6.33 10.08 -5.98
C ALA A 161 7.55 10.66 -6.71
N GLY A 162 7.46 10.83 -8.03
CA GLY A 162 8.50 11.41 -8.86
C GLY A 162 8.97 12.76 -8.34
N ARG A 163 8.05 13.69 -8.06
CA ARG A 163 8.35 15.02 -7.49
C ARG A 163 9.13 14.94 -6.17
N ILE A 164 8.81 13.98 -5.31
CA ILE A 164 9.50 13.78 -4.03
C ILE A 164 10.90 13.18 -4.24
N PHE A 165 11.00 12.19 -5.13
CA PHE A 165 12.25 11.46 -5.38
C PHE A 165 13.30 12.34 -6.06
N VAL A 166 12.91 13.22 -6.98
CA VAL A 166 13.85 14.16 -7.63
C VAL A 166 14.36 15.25 -6.70
N GLY A 167 13.76 15.41 -5.52
CA GLY A 167 14.27 16.32 -4.49
C GLY A 167 15.52 15.82 -3.75
N HIS A 168 15.98 14.59 -4.02
CA HIS A 168 17.14 13.97 -3.37
C HIS A 168 18.06 13.35 -4.41
N ARG A 169 19.37 13.56 -4.24
CA ARG A 169 20.38 13.16 -5.22
C ARG A 169 20.42 11.63 -5.39
N GLU A 170 20.28 10.90 -4.31
CA GLU A 170 20.32 9.43 -4.24
C GLU A 170 19.17 8.79 -5.02
N THR A 171 18.03 9.47 -5.09
CA THR A 171 16.81 8.96 -5.75
C THR A 171 16.44 9.72 -7.02
N LEU A 172 17.27 10.66 -7.47
CA LEU A 172 17.02 11.53 -8.62
C LEU A 172 16.67 10.74 -9.88
N ALA A 173 17.50 9.74 -10.22
CA ALA A 173 17.30 8.94 -11.42
C ALA A 173 15.99 8.13 -11.38
N ILE A 174 15.61 7.63 -10.20
CA ILE A 174 14.34 6.93 -10.01
C ILE A 174 13.19 7.92 -10.17
N GLY A 175 13.26 9.07 -9.49
CA GLY A 175 12.24 10.11 -9.58
C GLY A 175 12.00 10.61 -11.00
N ALA A 176 13.07 10.83 -11.77
CA ALA A 176 12.96 11.22 -13.18
C ALA A 176 12.23 10.18 -14.03
N ARG A 177 12.47 8.88 -13.81
CA ARG A 177 11.75 7.80 -14.51
C ARG A 177 10.27 7.74 -14.12
N LEU A 178 9.94 7.94 -12.83
CA LEU A 178 8.55 8.01 -12.38
C LEU A 178 7.81 9.17 -13.04
N LEU A 179 8.45 10.35 -13.10
CA LEU A 179 7.90 11.53 -13.79
C LEU A 179 7.77 11.29 -15.30
N GLU A 180 8.72 10.62 -15.93
CA GLU A 180 8.66 10.29 -17.36
C GLU A 180 7.46 9.40 -17.66
N GLN A 181 7.25 8.35 -16.87
CA GLN A 181 6.08 7.47 -17.01
C GLN A 181 4.78 8.24 -16.74
N ALA A 182 4.72 9.07 -15.71
CA ALA A 182 3.56 9.92 -15.45
C ALA A 182 3.26 10.89 -16.61
N ALA A 183 4.29 11.48 -17.22
CA ALA A 183 4.15 12.35 -18.38
C ALA A 183 3.61 11.58 -19.60
N ARG A 184 4.08 10.35 -19.84
CA ARG A 184 3.54 9.45 -20.88
C ARG A 184 2.07 9.10 -20.65
N LEU A 185 1.63 9.04 -19.39
CA LEU A 185 0.23 8.88 -18.99
C LEU A 185 -0.58 10.20 -19.04
N GLY A 186 0.00 11.29 -19.52
CA GLY A 186 -0.67 12.58 -19.71
C GLY A 186 -0.55 13.56 -18.54
N SER A 187 0.37 13.36 -17.60
CA SER A 187 0.65 14.34 -16.54
C SER A 187 1.46 15.53 -17.09
N THR A 188 0.79 16.67 -17.27
CA THR A 188 1.45 17.93 -17.66
C THR A 188 2.37 18.45 -16.57
N GLU A 189 2.00 18.27 -15.29
CA GLU A 189 2.85 18.61 -14.15
C GLU A 189 4.16 17.83 -14.19
N ALA A 190 4.10 16.51 -14.42
CA ALA A 190 5.31 15.69 -14.48
C ALA A 190 6.26 16.14 -15.61
N ALA A 191 5.70 16.47 -16.78
CA ALA A 191 6.48 17.03 -17.89
C ALA A 191 7.15 18.36 -17.53
N GLN A 192 6.42 19.26 -16.84
CA GLN A 192 6.97 20.53 -16.38
C GLN A 192 8.10 20.35 -15.37
N ILE A 193 7.97 19.42 -14.42
CA ILE A 193 9.02 19.10 -13.46
C ILE A 193 10.28 18.59 -14.18
N LEU A 194 10.12 17.68 -15.15
CA LEU A 194 11.23 17.17 -15.95
C LEU A 194 11.98 18.27 -16.72
N LEU A 195 11.26 19.20 -17.34
CA LEU A 195 11.86 20.38 -17.98
C LEU A 195 12.57 21.27 -16.95
N GLY A 196 12.00 21.39 -15.75
CA GLY A 196 12.59 22.11 -14.64
C GLY A 196 13.89 21.50 -14.13
N LEU A 197 14.14 20.21 -14.30
CA LEU A 197 15.38 19.55 -13.87
C LEU A 197 16.58 19.84 -14.79
N THR A 198 16.34 20.33 -16.00
CA THR A 198 17.41 20.65 -16.97
C THR A 198 17.63 22.15 -17.14
N ASN A 199 16.81 22.98 -16.49
CA ASN A 199 16.89 24.43 -16.59
C ASN A 199 17.58 25.04 -15.35
N PRO A 200 18.75 25.68 -15.47
CA PRO A 200 19.46 26.31 -14.36
C PRO A 200 18.66 27.37 -13.58
N SER A 201 17.67 28.00 -14.22
CA SER A 201 16.82 29.01 -13.55
C SER A 201 15.67 28.40 -12.73
N SER A 202 15.47 27.09 -12.80
CA SER A 202 14.38 26.38 -12.10
C SER A 202 14.78 26.04 -10.66
N SER A 203 13.82 26.13 -9.74
CA SER A 203 14.00 25.72 -8.35
C SER A 203 14.37 24.24 -8.22
N TYR A 204 13.92 23.39 -9.15
CA TYR A 204 14.26 21.97 -9.15
C TYR A 204 15.74 21.72 -9.46
N TYR A 205 16.30 22.48 -10.41
CA TYR A 205 17.73 22.39 -10.73
C TYR A 205 18.57 22.91 -9.56
N GLN A 206 18.21 24.08 -9.02
CA GLN A 206 18.95 24.70 -7.91
C GLN A 206 18.98 23.81 -6.66
N ALA A 207 17.88 23.12 -6.35
CA ALA A 207 17.82 22.19 -5.22
C ALA A 207 18.80 20.99 -5.34
N LEU A 208 19.25 20.65 -6.55
CA LEU A 208 20.18 19.55 -6.81
C LEU A 208 21.65 20.01 -6.90
N HIS A 209 21.87 21.32 -6.96
CA HIS A 209 23.18 21.95 -7.13
C HIS A 209 23.38 23.08 -6.10
N PRO A 210 23.43 22.77 -4.79
CA PRO A 210 23.68 23.75 -3.74
C PRO A 210 25.10 24.32 -3.75
#